data_AF-A0A8B6C653-F1
#
_entry.id   AF-A0A8B6C653-F1
#
_cell.length_a   1.000
_cell.length_b   1.000
_cell.length_c   1.000
_cell.angle_alpha   90.00
_cell.angle_beta   90.00
_cell.angle_gamma   90.00
#
_symmetry.space_group_name_H-M   'P 1'
#
loop_
_entity.id
_entity.type
_entity.pdbx_description
1 polymer ?
#
loop_
_entity_poly.entity_id
_entity_poly.type
_entity_poly.pdbx_seq_one_letter_code
_entity_poly.pdbx_strand_id
1 'polypeptide(L)'
;MQYEKSEVSFDVWKFEVKCIIREGNYTDTILLQCIRGSLKGKARGLLLSLPDGATPTQIIEKLDGIYGNVFSSEALLQKFYMETQKQGQSVADYGMRLEDIAQKAVEKDQRVWSGLRDPLLKNASRYKYDTVEKFDQLLKEIRSIELDLSNYASGSDNKIQHQPAVVEQSGMQEMIKSMKLLNTRMESFEGELKKLKESKPDDHTSSSNSQFRGQGRGNYRGSE
;
A
#
# COMPACT_ATOMS: atom_id res chain seq x y z
N MET A 1 42.66 -34.75 -4.32
CA MET A 1 41.57 -34.28 -3.43
C MET A 1 40.84 -33.15 -4.13
N GLN A 2 39.70 -33.47 -4.75
CA GLN A 2 38.80 -32.42 -5.23
C GLN A 2 38.01 -31.96 -4.01
N TYR A 3 38.17 -30.70 -3.63
CA TYR A 3 37.26 -30.08 -2.67
C TYR A 3 35.89 -30.03 -3.36
N GLU A 4 34.95 -30.87 -2.94
CA GLU A 4 33.54 -30.62 -3.19
C GLU A 4 33.25 -29.24 -2.58
N LYS A 5 33.08 -28.24 -3.44
CA LYS A 5 32.57 -26.92 -3.02
C LYS A 5 31.18 -27.19 -2.47
N SER A 6 31.08 -27.33 -1.16
CA SER A 6 29.81 -27.44 -0.45
C SER A 6 28.93 -26.27 -0.91
N GLU A 7 27.91 -26.59 -1.70
CA GLU A 7 26.91 -25.62 -2.11
C GLU A 7 26.00 -25.38 -0.89
N VAL A 8 26.14 -24.21 -0.28
CA VAL A 8 25.28 -23.77 0.83
C VAL A 8 23.91 -23.42 0.26
N SER A 9 22.84 -23.85 0.94
CA SER A 9 21.48 -23.52 0.53
C SER A 9 21.23 -22.00 0.61
N PHE A 10 20.34 -21.49 -0.24
CA PHE A 10 20.03 -20.07 -0.25
C PHE A 10 19.48 -19.59 1.10
N ASP A 11 18.65 -20.39 1.77
CA ASP A 11 18.09 -20.06 3.09
C ASP A 11 19.18 -19.86 4.15
N VAL A 12 20.18 -20.75 4.18
CA VAL A 12 21.32 -20.66 5.10
C VAL A 12 22.18 -19.44 4.78
N TRP A 13 22.53 -19.26 3.50
CA TRP A 13 23.30 -18.08 3.07
C TRP A 13 22.58 -16.77 3.39
N LYS A 14 21.27 -16.69 3.12
CA LYS A 14 20.43 -15.50 3.40
C LYS A 14 20.40 -15.21 4.90
N PHE A 15 20.30 -16.23 5.74
CA PHE A 15 20.33 -16.09 7.20
C PHE A 15 21.68 -15.53 7.68
N GLU A 16 22.79 -16.11 7.22
CA GLU A 16 24.14 -15.65 7.58
C GLU A 16 24.38 -14.20 7.18
N VAL A 17 24.05 -13.84 5.94
CA VAL A 17 24.20 -12.45 5.46
C VAL A 17 23.33 -11.49 6.27
N LYS A 18 22.08 -11.87 6.61
CA LYS A 18 21.21 -11.05 7.47
C LYS A 18 21.79 -10.87 8.87
N CYS A 19 22.44 -11.89 9.44
CA CYS A 19 23.13 -11.77 10.72
C CYS A 19 24.26 -10.75 10.65
N ILE A 20 25.13 -10.85 9.63
CA ILE A 20 26.26 -9.93 9.44
C ILE A 20 25.77 -8.49 9.25
N ILE A 21 24.70 -8.27 8.47
CA ILE A 21 24.10 -6.94 8.29
C ILE A 21 23.58 -6.39 9.62
N ARG A 22 22.89 -7.23 10.40
CA ARG A 22 22.31 -6.83 11.71
C ARG A 22 23.36 -6.49 12.75
N GLU A 23 24.50 -7.17 12.72
CA GLU A 23 25.63 -6.88 13.61
C GLU A 23 26.24 -5.50 13.38
N GLY A 24 26.09 -4.94 12.17
CA GLY A 24 26.50 -3.55 11.88
C GLY A 24 28.02 -3.31 11.95
N ASN A 25 28.82 -4.36 12.03
CA ASN A 25 30.27 -4.29 12.21
C ASN A 25 31.05 -3.92 10.94
N TYR A 26 30.39 -3.89 9.78
CA TYR A 26 31.02 -3.71 8.48
C TYR A 26 30.34 -2.60 7.67
N THR A 27 31.11 -1.90 6.86
CA THR A 27 30.57 -0.91 5.91
C THR A 27 29.87 -1.62 4.74
N ASP A 28 28.88 -0.95 4.16
CA ASP A 28 28.13 -1.48 3.01
C ASP A 28 29.03 -1.88 1.84
N THR A 29 30.14 -1.15 1.61
CA THR A 29 31.10 -1.48 0.55
C THR A 29 31.79 -2.83 0.77
N ILE A 30 32.17 -3.15 2.01
CA ILE A 30 32.77 -4.44 2.38
C ILE A 30 31.72 -5.54 2.25
N LEU A 31 30.51 -5.30 2.76
CA LEU A 31 29.39 -6.25 2.67
C LEU A 31 29.06 -6.59 1.22
N LEU A 32 28.98 -5.60 0.34
CA LEU A 32 28.74 -5.80 -1.09
C LEU A 32 29.83 -6.65 -1.73
N GLN A 33 31.11 -6.38 -1.41
CA GLN A 33 32.22 -7.17 -1.93
C GLN A 33 32.16 -8.63 -1.45
N CYS A 34 31.86 -8.85 -0.17
CA CYS A 34 31.69 -10.19 0.42
C CYS A 34 30.52 -10.94 -0.22
N ILE A 35 29.36 -10.29 -0.37
CA ILE A 35 28.17 -10.86 -1.02
C ILE A 35 28.51 -11.24 -2.46
N ARG A 36 29.09 -10.33 -3.26
CA ARG A 36 29.51 -10.61 -4.65
C ARG A 36 30.53 -11.75 -4.73
N GLY A 37 31.43 -11.85 -3.76
CA GLY A 37 32.44 -12.91 -3.65
C GLY A 37 31.86 -14.28 -3.31
N SER A 38 30.83 -14.32 -2.47
CA SER A 38 30.16 -15.56 -2.05
C SER A 38 29.31 -16.19 -3.16
N LEU A 39 28.75 -15.37 -4.06
CA LEU A 39 27.87 -15.81 -5.13
C LEU A 39 28.66 -16.38 -6.32
N LYS A 40 28.15 -17.49 -6.88
CA LYS A 40 28.76 -18.20 -8.01
C LYS A 40 27.71 -18.51 -9.09
N GLY A 41 28.18 -18.75 -10.31
CA GLY A 41 27.34 -19.19 -11.43
C GLY A 41 26.17 -18.24 -11.71
N LYS A 42 24.96 -18.82 -11.85
CA LYS A 42 23.73 -18.08 -12.18
C LYS A 42 23.38 -17.02 -11.13
N ALA A 43 23.61 -17.30 -9.84
CA ALA A 43 23.32 -16.37 -8.76
C ALA A 43 24.17 -15.08 -8.86
N ARG A 44 25.43 -15.21 -9.29
CA ARG A 44 26.29 -14.06 -9.56
C ARG A 44 25.88 -13.31 -10.82
N GLY A 45 25.45 -14.04 -11.86
CA GLY A 45 24.95 -13.44 -13.10
C GLY A 45 23.73 -12.53 -12.87
N LEU A 46 22.87 -12.85 -11.90
CA LEU A 46 21.71 -12.03 -11.54
C LEU A 46 22.10 -10.63 -11.05
N LEU A 47 23.30 -10.45 -10.50
CA LEU A 47 23.77 -9.14 -10.04
C LEU A 47 23.95 -8.14 -11.18
N LEU A 48 24.16 -8.61 -12.43
CA LEU A 48 24.24 -7.74 -13.61
C LEU A 48 22.91 -7.04 -13.93
N SER A 49 21.80 -7.56 -13.42
CA SER A 49 20.47 -6.95 -13.60
C SER A 49 20.16 -5.84 -12.57
N LEU A 50 21.03 -5.66 -11.58
CA LEU A 50 20.88 -4.65 -10.54
C LEU A 50 21.62 -3.36 -10.92
N PRO A 51 21.11 -2.19 -10.49
CA PRO A 51 21.78 -0.92 -10.74
C PRO A 51 23.13 -0.84 -10.01
N ASP A 52 24.05 -0.01 -10.51
CA ASP A 52 25.43 0.11 -10.02
C ASP A 52 25.54 0.52 -8.54
N GLY A 53 24.49 1.14 -7.99
CA GLY A 53 24.35 1.53 -6.58
C GLY A 53 23.53 0.57 -5.71
N ALA A 54 23.31 -0.67 -6.15
CA ALA A 54 22.49 -1.62 -5.39
C ALA A 54 23.05 -1.90 -3.98
N THR A 55 22.18 -1.81 -2.99
CA THR A 55 22.48 -2.08 -1.58
C THR A 55 22.48 -3.58 -1.28
N PRO A 56 23.14 -4.03 -0.17
CA PRO A 56 23.10 -5.42 0.27
C PRO A 56 21.68 -5.98 0.40
N THR A 57 20.73 -5.18 0.89
CA THR A 57 19.31 -5.56 1.04
C THR A 57 18.64 -5.81 -0.31
N GLN A 58 18.85 -4.94 -1.29
CA GLN A 58 18.30 -5.11 -2.65
C GLN A 58 18.82 -6.37 -3.34
N ILE A 59 20.09 -6.73 -3.10
CA ILE A 59 20.65 -8.00 -3.63
C ILE A 59 19.93 -9.20 -3.00
N ILE A 60 19.72 -9.17 -1.68
CA ILE A 60 19.00 -10.24 -0.97
C ILE A 60 17.58 -10.37 -1.50
N GLU A 61 16.84 -9.27 -1.65
CA GLU A 61 15.47 -9.27 -2.18
C GLU A 61 15.41 -9.84 -3.60
N LYS A 62 16.36 -9.48 -4.47
CA LYS A 62 16.41 -10.00 -5.83
C LYS A 62 16.65 -11.50 -5.87
N LEU A 63 17.54 -12.00 -5.02
CA LEU A 63 17.82 -13.43 -4.91
C LEU A 63 16.63 -14.17 -4.26
N ASP A 64 15.96 -13.55 -3.30
CA ASP A 64 14.77 -14.12 -2.65
C ASP A 64 13.62 -14.32 -3.63
N GLY A 65 13.42 -13.39 -4.57
CA GLY A 65 12.40 -13.55 -5.61
C GLY A 65 12.66 -14.73 -6.57
N ILE A 66 13.88 -15.28 -6.63
CA ILE A 66 14.26 -16.35 -7.57
C ILE A 66 14.50 -17.67 -6.85
N TYR A 67 15.16 -17.62 -5.69
CA TYR A 67 15.58 -18.79 -4.91
C TYR A 67 14.81 -18.96 -3.60
N GLY A 68 14.02 -17.96 -3.20
CA GLY A 68 13.22 -18.01 -1.99
C GLY A 68 12.04 -18.97 -2.11
N ASN A 69 11.46 -19.28 -0.95
CA ASN A 69 10.33 -20.20 -0.87
C ASN A 69 9.05 -19.55 -1.39
N VAL A 70 8.48 -20.09 -2.48
CA VAL A 70 7.23 -19.60 -3.10
C VAL A 70 5.99 -20.28 -2.52
N PHE A 71 6.14 -21.38 -1.76
CA PHE A 71 4.98 -22.11 -1.23
C PHE A 71 4.20 -21.28 -0.20
N SER A 72 2.87 -21.39 -0.25
CA SER A 72 1.96 -20.87 0.78
C SER A 72 2.08 -21.68 2.08
N SER A 73 1.66 -21.11 3.20
CA SER A 73 1.62 -21.81 4.50
C SER A 73 0.78 -23.08 4.45
N GLU A 74 -0.33 -23.07 3.71
CA GLU A 74 -1.19 -24.24 3.50
C GLU A 74 -0.47 -25.36 2.73
N ALA A 75 0.22 -25.03 1.63
CA ALA A 75 0.97 -26.01 0.85
C ALA A 75 2.15 -26.60 1.64
N LEU A 76 2.81 -25.78 2.46
CA LEU A 76 3.88 -26.23 3.36
C LEU A 76 3.35 -27.16 4.45
N LEU A 77 2.19 -26.85 5.02
CA LEU A 77 1.59 -27.70 6.05
C LEU A 77 1.05 -29.01 5.46
N GLN A 78 0.46 -28.98 4.27
CA GLN A 78 0.09 -30.20 3.56
C GLN A 78 1.32 -31.07 3.30
N LYS A 79 2.42 -30.46 2.84
CA LYS A 79 3.69 -31.16 2.64
C LYS A 79 4.21 -31.76 3.95
N PHE A 80 4.12 -31.03 5.06
CA PHE A 80 4.50 -31.52 6.38
C PHE A 80 3.74 -32.80 6.76
N TYR A 81 2.43 -32.83 6.57
CA TYR A 81 1.62 -34.03 6.89
C TYR A 81 1.83 -35.20 5.92
N MET A 82 2.21 -34.93 4.68
CA MET A 82 2.48 -35.95 3.67
C MET A 82 3.89 -36.53 3.77
N GLU A 83 4.79 -35.85 4.46
CA GLU A 83 6.19 -36.26 4.52
C GLU A 83 6.35 -37.49 5.41
N THR A 84 7.07 -38.49 4.89
CA THR A 84 7.38 -39.73 5.61
C THR A 84 8.87 -39.99 5.56
N GLN A 85 9.38 -40.73 6.54
CA GLN A 85 10.79 -41.12 6.58
C GLN A 85 11.09 -42.02 5.40
N LYS A 86 12.10 -41.64 4.59
CA LYS A 86 12.51 -42.44 3.44
C LYS A 86 13.26 -43.69 3.89
N GLN A 87 13.20 -44.74 3.08
CA GLN A 87 13.94 -45.97 3.34
C GLN A 87 15.45 -45.68 3.40
N GLY A 88 16.10 -46.06 4.50
CA GLY A 88 17.53 -45.81 4.73
C GLY A 88 17.90 -44.41 5.22
N GLN A 89 16.92 -43.53 5.46
CA GLN A 89 17.16 -42.20 6.04
C GLN A 89 17.31 -42.28 7.56
N SER A 90 18.26 -41.53 8.15
CA SER A 90 18.36 -41.38 9.61
C SER A 90 17.16 -40.63 10.18
N VAL A 91 16.80 -40.93 11.43
CA VAL A 91 15.74 -40.20 12.16
C VAL A 91 16.13 -38.73 12.32
N ALA A 92 17.41 -38.43 12.52
CA ALA A 92 17.90 -37.05 12.63
C ALA A 92 17.70 -36.26 11.32
N ASP A 93 18.07 -36.86 10.18
CA ASP A 93 17.90 -36.23 8.87
C ASP A 93 16.42 -36.05 8.51
N TYR A 94 15.58 -37.01 8.92
CA TYR A 94 14.13 -36.91 8.77
C TYR A 94 13.54 -35.78 9.63
N GLY A 95 13.94 -35.70 10.89
CA GLY A 95 13.51 -34.67 11.83
C GLY A 95 13.91 -33.27 11.37
N MET A 96 15.15 -33.07 10.96
CA MET A 96 15.65 -31.78 10.45
C MET A 96 14.85 -31.30 9.23
N ARG A 97 14.50 -32.22 8.32
CA ARG A 97 13.67 -31.90 7.15
C ARG A 97 12.24 -31.54 7.52
N LEU A 98 11.63 -32.25 8.47
CA LEU A 98 10.29 -31.93 8.98
C LEU A 98 10.28 -30.57 9.69
N GLU A 99 11.29 -30.29 10.49
CA GLU A 99 11.45 -29.02 11.21
C GLU A 99 11.58 -27.84 10.23
N ASP A 100 12.38 -27.98 9.17
CA ASP A 100 12.50 -26.95 8.12
C ASP A 100 11.14 -26.63 7.47
N ILE A 101 10.35 -27.66 7.15
CA ILE A 101 9.02 -27.48 6.56
C ILE A 101 8.06 -26.82 7.56
N ALA A 102 8.08 -27.25 8.83
CA ALA A 102 7.23 -26.70 9.88
C ALA A 102 7.55 -25.23 10.16
N GLN A 103 8.83 -24.89 10.30
CA GLN A 103 9.29 -23.53 10.55
C GLN A 103 8.87 -22.59 9.41
N LYS A 104 9.06 -23.02 8.16
CA LYS A 104 8.61 -22.26 6.98
C LYS A 104 7.09 -22.07 6.95
N ALA A 105 6.32 -23.07 7.40
CA ALA A 105 4.86 -22.96 7.47
C ALA A 105 4.42 -21.95 8.53
N VAL A 106 5.05 -21.96 9.71
CA VAL A 106 4.76 -21.04 10.82
C VAL A 106 5.10 -19.59 10.46
N GLU A 107 6.26 -19.35 9.84
CA GLU A 107 6.68 -17.99 9.44
C GLU A 107 5.69 -17.34 8.46
N LYS A 108 5.00 -18.14 7.65
CA LYS A 108 3.99 -17.72 6.69
C LYS A 108 2.55 -17.91 7.17
N ASP A 109 2.33 -18.36 8.40
CA ASP A 109 0.97 -18.66 8.88
C ASP A 109 0.20 -17.37 9.15
N GLN A 110 -0.69 -17.00 8.22
CA GLN A 110 -1.52 -15.80 8.31
C GLN A 110 -2.98 -16.14 8.69
N ARG A 111 -3.22 -17.29 9.33
CA ARG A 111 -4.54 -17.70 9.84
C ARG A 111 -5.26 -16.67 10.69
N VAL A 112 -4.50 -15.77 11.33
CA VAL A 112 -5.06 -14.61 12.04
C VAL A 112 -6.03 -13.81 11.16
N TRP A 113 -5.69 -13.55 9.90
CA TRP A 113 -6.53 -12.75 9.01
C TRP A 113 -7.72 -13.56 8.48
N SER A 114 -7.50 -14.79 8.05
CA SER A 114 -8.57 -15.64 7.53
C SER A 114 -9.61 -15.99 8.60
N GLY A 115 -9.18 -16.10 9.87
CA GLY A 115 -10.01 -16.33 11.05
C GLY A 115 -10.72 -15.10 11.63
N LEU A 116 -10.52 -13.90 11.08
CA LEU A 116 -11.24 -12.69 11.54
C LEU A 116 -12.74 -12.87 11.34
N ARG A 117 -13.50 -12.65 12.41
CA ARG A 117 -14.98 -12.72 12.40
C ARG A 117 -15.62 -11.44 11.91
N ASP A 118 -15.03 -10.28 12.20
CA ASP A 118 -15.56 -8.99 11.78
C ASP A 118 -15.33 -8.76 10.27
N PRO A 119 -16.39 -8.71 9.45
CA PRO A 119 -16.27 -8.51 8.01
C PRO A 119 -15.72 -7.12 7.65
N LEU A 120 -15.97 -6.10 8.46
CA LEU A 120 -15.47 -4.73 8.22
C LEU A 120 -13.97 -4.67 8.41
N LEU A 121 -13.47 -5.14 9.55
CA LEU A 121 -12.03 -5.27 9.83
C LEU A 121 -11.34 -6.17 8.80
N LYS A 122 -11.95 -7.29 8.42
CA LYS A 122 -11.39 -8.22 7.43
C LYS A 122 -11.25 -7.59 6.05
N ASN A 123 -12.27 -6.84 5.61
CA ASN A 123 -12.22 -6.13 4.33
C ASN A 123 -11.22 -4.96 4.37
N ALA A 124 -11.20 -4.18 5.45
CA ALA A 124 -10.29 -3.06 5.62
C ALA A 124 -8.82 -3.50 5.68
N SER A 125 -8.53 -4.68 6.23
CA SER A 125 -7.18 -5.23 6.33
C SER A 125 -6.75 -6.12 5.16
N ARG A 126 -7.60 -6.33 4.14
CA ARG A 126 -7.32 -7.24 3.03
C ARG A 126 -6.03 -6.90 2.28
N TYR A 127 -5.82 -5.62 1.97
CA TYR A 127 -4.60 -5.19 1.29
C TYR A 127 -3.34 -5.40 2.15
N LYS A 128 -3.46 -5.37 3.48
CA LYS A 128 -2.36 -5.67 4.40
C LYS A 128 -2.04 -7.17 4.42
N TYR A 129 -3.06 -8.02 4.34
CA TYR A 129 -2.86 -9.46 4.15
C TYR A 129 -2.06 -9.76 2.87
N ASP A 130 -2.40 -9.12 1.76
CA ASP A 130 -1.71 -9.36 0.47
C ASP A 130 -0.28 -8.78 0.42
N THR A 131 0.06 -7.80 1.28
CA THR A 131 1.32 -7.06 1.22
C THR A 131 2.30 -7.38 2.35
N VAL A 132 1.82 -7.89 3.50
CA VAL A 132 2.66 -8.13 4.67
C VAL A 132 2.98 -9.61 4.77
N GLU A 133 4.25 -9.97 4.66
CA GLU A 133 4.69 -11.37 4.71
C GLU A 133 4.84 -11.90 6.15
N LYS A 134 5.22 -11.04 7.10
CA LYS A 134 5.50 -11.42 8.49
C LYS A 134 4.25 -11.39 9.35
N PHE A 135 4.01 -12.48 10.08
CA PHE A 135 2.88 -12.61 11.01
C PHE A 135 2.77 -11.46 12.02
N ASP A 136 3.84 -11.14 12.75
CA ASP A 136 3.81 -10.08 13.78
C ASP A 136 3.50 -8.70 13.20
N GLN A 137 3.98 -8.44 11.98
CA GLN A 137 3.71 -7.18 11.29
C GLN A 137 2.26 -7.12 10.84
N LEU A 138 1.72 -8.22 10.29
CA LEU A 138 0.32 -8.31 9.90
C LEU A 138 -0.60 -8.11 11.11
N LEU A 139 -0.28 -8.72 12.25
CA LEU A 139 -1.05 -8.56 13.48
C LEU A 139 -1.05 -7.12 13.99
N LYS A 140 0.09 -6.42 13.94
CA LYS A 140 0.18 -5.00 14.32
C LYS A 140 -0.67 -4.11 13.42
N GLU A 141 -0.61 -4.33 12.11
CA GLU A 141 -1.38 -3.57 11.12
C GLU A 141 -2.89 -3.80 11.28
N ILE A 142 -3.32 -5.05 11.48
CA ILE A 142 -4.73 -5.38 11.75
C ILE A 142 -5.22 -4.67 13.01
N ARG A 143 -4.42 -4.65 14.09
CA ARG A 143 -4.78 -3.93 15.34
C ARG A 143 -4.85 -2.41 15.15
N SER A 144 -4.01 -1.83 14.29
CA SER A 144 -4.09 -0.41 13.96
C SER A 144 -5.43 -0.10 13.27
N ILE A 145 -5.81 -0.91 12.28
CA ILE A 145 -7.08 -0.76 11.56
C ILE A 145 -8.27 -0.98 12.49
N GLU A 146 -8.20 -1.97 13.39
CA GLU A 146 -9.21 -2.22 14.41
C GLU A 146 -9.42 -0.99 15.31
N LEU A 147 -8.33 -0.35 15.76
CA LEU A 147 -8.39 0.87 16.55
C LEU A 147 -9.02 2.02 15.74
N ASP A 148 -8.61 2.22 14.49
CA ASP A 148 -9.16 3.27 13.63
C ASP A 148 -10.67 3.07 13.45
N LEU A 149 -11.11 1.85 13.11
CA LEU A 149 -12.53 1.51 12.98
C LEU A 149 -13.31 1.75 14.28
N SER A 150 -12.72 1.41 15.44
CA SER A 150 -13.34 1.66 16.74
C SER A 150 -13.47 3.16 17.05
N ASN A 151 -12.50 3.98 16.64
CA ASN A 151 -12.54 5.43 16.82
C ASN A 151 -13.61 6.06 15.92
N TYR A 152 -13.76 5.59 14.68
CA TYR A 152 -14.85 6.02 13.80
C TYR A 152 -16.23 5.62 14.34
N ALA A 153 -16.36 4.42 14.89
CA ALA A 153 -17.61 3.95 15.51
C ALA A 153 -17.96 4.69 16.81
N SER A 154 -16.96 5.16 17.56
CA SER A 154 -17.14 5.90 18.82
C SER A 154 -17.35 7.41 18.62
N GLY A 155 -17.01 7.93 17.43
CA GLY A 155 -17.13 9.33 17.06
C GLY A 155 -18.56 9.79 16.68
N SER A 156 -19.53 8.87 16.61
CA SER A 156 -20.93 9.22 16.32
C SER A 156 -21.74 9.64 17.55
N ASP A 157 -21.23 9.51 18.78
CA ASP A 157 -22.03 9.78 20.01
C ASP A 157 -21.35 10.59 21.12
N ASN A 158 -20.12 11.08 20.97
CA ASN A 158 -19.44 11.81 22.05
C ASN A 158 -19.30 13.32 21.82
N LYS A 159 -20.13 14.07 22.55
CA LYS A 159 -19.99 15.49 22.86
C LYS A 159 -18.60 15.73 23.46
N ILE A 160 -17.70 16.29 22.65
CA ILE A 160 -16.28 16.47 22.97
C ILE A 160 -16.12 17.48 24.12
N GLN A 161 -15.65 16.99 25.26
CA GLN A 161 -15.09 17.79 26.34
C GLN A 161 -13.58 17.81 26.15
N HIS A 162 -13.06 18.90 25.59
CA HIS A 162 -11.63 19.08 25.33
C HIS A 162 -10.83 19.31 26.63
N GLN A 163 -9.75 18.54 26.82
CA GLN A 163 -8.53 19.04 27.48
C GLN A 163 -7.48 19.34 26.39
N PRO A 164 -6.72 20.44 26.47
CA PRO A 164 -5.78 20.80 25.43
C PRO A 164 -4.39 20.21 25.70
N ALA A 165 -3.82 19.56 24.69
CA ALA A 165 -2.38 19.38 24.53
C ALA A 165 -1.91 20.17 23.31
N VAL A 166 -0.80 20.87 23.50
CA VAL A 166 -0.22 21.95 22.68
C VAL A 166 0.44 21.39 21.42
N VAL A 167 -0.06 21.71 20.21
CA VAL A 167 0.72 21.82 18.95
C VAL A 167 -0.01 22.73 17.94
N GLU A 168 0.72 23.75 17.42
CA GLU A 168 0.51 24.65 16.27
C GLU A 168 -0.92 24.99 15.77
N GLN A 169 -1.53 26.03 16.37
CA GLN A 169 -2.80 26.63 15.92
C GLN A 169 -2.66 27.77 14.87
N SER A 170 -1.46 28.09 14.39
CA SER A 170 -1.24 29.31 13.57
C SER A 170 -1.86 29.21 12.16
N GLY A 171 -1.62 28.13 11.42
CA GLY A 171 -2.06 28.03 10.02
C GLY A 171 -3.58 27.89 9.83
N MET A 172 -4.25 27.18 10.74
CA MET A 172 -5.70 26.94 10.62
C MET A 172 -6.52 28.18 11.04
N GLN A 173 -6.03 28.97 12.00
CA GLN A 173 -6.68 30.25 12.36
C GLN A 173 -6.56 31.30 11.27
N GLU A 174 -5.43 31.34 10.55
CA GLU A 174 -5.27 32.21 9.38
C GLU A 174 -6.20 31.81 8.23
N MET A 175 -6.38 30.51 8.00
CA MET A 175 -7.32 30.00 7.00
C MET A 175 -8.78 30.34 7.35
N ILE A 176 -9.17 30.25 8.63
CA ILE A 176 -10.52 30.64 9.06
C ILE A 176 -10.72 32.15 8.93
N LYS A 177 -9.69 32.97 9.21
CA LYS A 177 -9.76 34.43 9.03
C LYS A 177 -9.86 34.80 7.55
N SER A 178 -9.10 34.16 6.67
CA SER A 178 -9.15 34.43 5.23
C SER A 178 -10.48 34.01 4.63
N MET A 179 -11.06 32.89 5.08
CA MET A 179 -12.36 32.42 4.63
C MET A 179 -13.50 33.34 5.09
N LYS A 180 -13.44 33.86 6.32
CA LYS A 180 -14.39 34.88 6.81
C LYS A 180 -14.27 36.19 6.03
N LEU A 181 -13.05 36.63 5.74
CA LEU A 181 -12.80 37.84 4.96
C LEU A 181 -13.31 37.71 3.51
N LEU A 182 -13.16 36.54 2.91
CA LEU A 182 -13.70 36.23 1.57
C LEU A 182 -15.24 36.29 1.56
N ASN A 183 -15.90 35.72 2.57
CA ASN A 183 -17.36 35.79 2.68
C ASN A 183 -17.86 37.23 2.82
N THR A 184 -17.24 38.04 3.68
CA THR A 184 -17.63 39.45 3.85
C THR A 184 -17.39 40.26 2.55
N ARG A 185 -16.32 39.95 1.82
CA ARG A 185 -16.06 40.60 0.52
C ARG A 185 -17.07 40.17 -0.55
N MET A 186 -17.51 38.92 -0.52
CA MET A 186 -18.53 38.40 -1.42
C MET A 186 -19.89 39.05 -1.16
N GLU A 187 -20.28 39.20 0.11
CA GLU A 187 -21.50 39.92 0.51
C GLU A 187 -21.47 41.40 0.07
N SER A 188 -20.30 42.05 0.17
CA SER A 188 -20.11 43.43 -0.32
C SER A 188 -20.26 43.52 -1.84
N PHE A 189 -19.67 42.57 -2.59
CA PHE A 189 -19.78 42.52 -4.04
C PHE A 189 -21.21 42.23 -4.51
N GLU A 190 -21.92 41.33 -3.84
CA GLU A 190 -23.33 41.06 -4.15
C GLU A 190 -24.22 42.28 -3.86
N GLY A 191 -23.94 43.03 -2.79
CA GLY A 191 -24.61 44.29 -2.49
C GLY A 191 -24.37 45.38 -3.53
N GLU A 192 -23.14 45.50 -4.04
CA GLU A 192 -22.80 46.45 -5.10
C GLU A 192 -23.42 46.07 -6.45
N LEU A 193 -23.43 44.79 -6.81
CA LEU A 193 -24.12 44.27 -8.01
C LEU A 193 -25.62 44.54 -7.98
N LYS A 194 -26.25 44.45 -6.81
CA LYS A 194 -27.67 44.73 -6.63
C LYS A 194 -27.98 46.22 -6.81
N LYS A 195 -27.15 47.11 -6.26
CA LYS A 195 -27.26 48.56 -6.45
C LYS A 195 -27.04 49.00 -7.90
N LEU A 196 -26.13 48.34 -8.62
CA LEU A 196 -25.87 48.62 -10.04
C LEU A 196 -27.05 48.19 -10.94
N LYS A 197 -27.82 47.19 -10.50
CA LYS A 197 -29.01 46.70 -11.21
C LYS A 197 -30.24 47.57 -10.97
N GLU A 198 -30.29 48.30 -9.85
CA GLU A 198 -31.39 49.18 -9.47
C GLU A 198 -31.27 50.62 -10.01
N SER A 199 -30.15 50.98 -10.66
CA SER A 199 -29.88 52.36 -11.14
C SER A 199 -30.08 52.61 -12.64
N LYS A 200 -30.90 51.81 -13.34
CA LYS A 200 -31.35 52.14 -14.71
C LYS A 200 -32.81 52.63 -14.66
N PRO A 201 -33.11 53.88 -15.06
CA PRO A 201 -34.49 54.29 -15.28
C PRO A 201 -34.99 53.75 -16.62
N ASP A 202 -36.23 53.28 -16.61
CA ASP A 202 -37.06 53.04 -17.78
C ASP A 202 -37.25 54.35 -18.55
N ASP A 203 -37.08 54.33 -19.87
CA ASP A 203 -37.67 55.35 -20.73
C ASP A 203 -38.32 54.68 -21.95
N HIS A 204 -39.62 54.91 -22.09
CA HIS A 204 -40.46 54.45 -23.19
C HIS A 204 -40.35 55.43 -24.35
N THR A 205 -40.09 54.96 -25.56
CA THR A 205 -40.67 55.60 -26.76
C THR A 205 -41.07 54.56 -27.79
N SER A 206 -42.34 54.66 -28.17
CA SER A 206 -43.04 53.88 -29.17
C SER A 206 -42.87 54.48 -30.57
N SER A 207 -42.91 53.59 -31.58
CA SER A 207 -43.79 53.70 -32.76
C SER A 207 -43.10 53.44 -34.12
N SER A 208 -43.85 52.70 -34.94
CA SER A 208 -43.93 52.75 -36.42
C SER A 208 -43.03 51.85 -37.27
N ASN A 209 -43.62 50.72 -37.66
CA ASN A 209 -44.02 50.37 -39.03
C ASN A 209 -42.92 50.28 -40.13
N SER A 210 -42.67 49.08 -40.66
CA SER A 210 -42.77 48.85 -42.11
C SER A 210 -42.75 47.35 -42.47
N GLN A 211 -43.67 46.99 -43.36
CA GLN A 211 -43.74 45.79 -44.17
C GLN A 211 -42.38 45.38 -44.76
N PHE A 212 -42.07 44.08 -44.80
CA PHE A 212 -41.50 43.51 -46.02
C PHE A 212 -41.81 42.01 -46.18
N ARG A 213 -42.12 41.67 -47.43
CA ARG A 213 -42.52 40.38 -47.99
C ARG A 213 -41.39 39.34 -47.98
N GLY A 214 -41.78 38.07 -48.00
CA GLY A 214 -40.98 36.94 -48.48
C GLY A 214 -41.63 35.62 -48.12
N GLN A 215 -42.71 35.20 -48.80
CA GLN A 215 -42.66 34.20 -49.88
C GLN A 215 -41.71 33.03 -49.61
N GLY A 216 -42.28 31.87 -49.27
CA GLY A 216 -41.59 30.58 -49.23
C GLY A 216 -42.61 29.44 -49.24
N ARG A 217 -43.06 29.08 -50.44
CA ARG A 217 -43.93 27.93 -50.74
C ARG A 217 -43.28 26.61 -50.34
N GLY A 218 -44.08 25.62 -49.97
CA GLY A 218 -43.63 24.22 -49.95
C GLY A 218 -44.55 23.25 -49.23
N ASN A 219 -45.76 23.04 -49.76
CA ASN A 219 -46.56 21.83 -49.49
C ASN A 219 -45.80 20.60 -50.00
N TYR A 220 -45.78 19.50 -49.25
CA TYR A 220 -46.12 18.17 -49.76
C TYR A 220 -46.60 17.25 -48.61
N ARG A 221 -47.53 16.40 -48.98
CA ARG A 221 -48.46 15.55 -48.23
C ARG A 221 -48.26 14.12 -48.73
N GLY A 222 -48.45 13.12 -47.88
CA GLY A 222 -48.57 11.69 -48.25
C GLY A 222 -47.77 10.83 -47.28
N SER A 223 -48.34 10.01 -46.39
CA SER A 223 -49.20 8.84 -46.60
C SER A 223 -48.45 7.68 -47.25
N GLU A 224 -47.91 6.77 -46.43
CA GLU A 224 -48.21 5.32 -46.33
C GLU A 224 -47.26 4.66 -45.32
#